data_AF-A0A971RAN0-F1
#
_entry.id   AF-A0A971RAN0-F1
#
_cell.length_a   1.000
_cell.length_b   1.000
_cell.length_c   1.000
_cell.angle_alpha   90.00
_cell.angle_beta   90.00
_cell.angle_gamma   90.00
#
_symmetry.space_group_name_H-M   'P 1'
#
loop_
_entity.id
_entity.type
_entity.pdbx_description
1 polymer ?
#
loop_
_entity_poly.entity_id
_entity_poly.type
_entity_poly.pdbx_seq_one_letter_code
_entity_poly.pdbx_strand_id
1 'polypeptide(L)'
;MMLSEFITPEEIECLEIISFSGEISVISTTGKKYKEAIKHLREQIFIGFDTETKPNFHANTPRNSTALLQLSSETNAYLFRVQKIGLPQE
;
A
#
# COMPACT_ATOMS: atom_id res chain seq x y z
N MET A 1 -20.45 -14.07 17.86
CA MET A 1 -19.01 -14.32 18.03
C MET A 1 -18.44 -13.09 18.70
N MET A 2 -17.96 -13.20 19.94
CA MET A 2 -17.32 -12.09 20.64
C MET A 2 -15.88 -12.02 20.14
N LEU A 3 -15.53 -10.95 19.42
CA LEU A 3 -14.14 -10.64 19.12
C LEU A 3 -13.49 -10.17 20.43
N SER A 4 -12.38 -10.78 20.82
CA SER A 4 -11.57 -10.29 21.93
C SER A 4 -10.92 -8.95 21.54
N GLU A 5 -10.81 -8.04 22.50
CA GLU A 5 -10.11 -6.76 22.28
C GLU A 5 -8.59 -6.93 22.13
N PHE A 6 -8.06 -8.08 22.57
CA PHE A 6 -6.64 -8.39 22.56
C PHE A 6 -6.40 -9.75 21.91
N ILE A 7 -5.26 -9.86 21.26
CA ILE A 7 -4.71 -11.11 20.74
C ILE A 7 -3.38 -11.36 21.45
N THR A 8 -3.21 -12.55 22.01
CA THR A 8 -1.97 -12.97 22.67
C THR A 8 -0.90 -13.33 21.64
N PRO A 9 0.40 -13.27 21.97
CA PRO A 9 1.46 -13.71 21.08
C PRO A 9 1.27 -15.16 20.57
N GLU A 10 0.83 -16.06 21.45
CA GLU A 10 0.57 -17.46 21.12
C GLU A 10 -0.60 -17.61 20.12
N GLU A 11 -1.63 -16.77 20.24
CA GLU A 11 -2.72 -16.72 19.27
C GLU A 11 -2.25 -16.19 17.91
N ILE A 12 -1.38 -15.17 17.87
CA ILE A 12 -0.80 -14.64 16.62
C ILE A 12 0.00 -15.74 15.90
N GLU A 13 0.79 -16.53 16.63
CA GLU A 13 1.59 -17.62 16.05
C GLU A 13 0.74 -18.72 15.42
N CYS A 14 -0.51 -18.89 15.88
CA CYS A 14 -1.45 -19.86 15.33
C CYS A 14 -2.24 -19.33 14.12
N LEU A 15 -2.18 -18.03 13.81
CA LEU A 15 -2.93 -17.45 12.69
C LEU A 15 -2.31 -17.86 11.35
N GLU A 16 -3.18 -18.17 10.39
CA GLU A 16 -2.76 -18.41 9.01
C GLU A 16 -2.20 -17.12 8.39
N ILE A 17 -1.08 -17.25 7.70
CA ILE A 17 -0.53 -16.15 6.92
C ILE A 17 -1.44 -15.93 5.73
N ILE A 18 -2.05 -14.74 5.67
CA ILE A 18 -2.82 -14.32 4.51
C ILE A 18 -1.93 -13.65 3.48
N SER A 19 -2.26 -13.87 2.21
CA SER A 19 -1.69 -13.15 1.08
C SER A 19 -2.82 -12.50 0.31
N PHE A 20 -2.59 -11.29 -0.19
CA PHE A 20 -3.56 -10.62 -1.04
C PHE A 20 -3.74 -11.41 -2.34
N SER A 21 -4.96 -11.91 -2.57
CA SER A 21 -5.28 -12.76 -3.73
C SER A 21 -5.74 -11.96 -4.96
N GLY A 22 -5.94 -10.65 -4.81
CA GLY A 22 -6.35 -9.76 -5.89
C GLY A 22 -5.22 -9.41 -6.86
N GLU A 23 -5.56 -8.61 -7.86
CA GLU A 23 -4.58 -8.19 -8.87
C GLU A 23 -3.69 -7.05 -8.33
N ILE A 24 -2.38 -7.21 -8.44
CA ILE A 24 -1.41 -6.19 -8.03
C ILE A 24 -0.82 -5.50 -9.27
N SER A 25 -0.98 -4.18 -9.35
CA SER A 25 -0.49 -3.35 -10.45
C SER A 25 0.56 -2.35 -9.99
N VAL A 26 1.78 -2.46 -10.53
CA VAL A 26 2.87 -1.50 -10.25
C VAL A 26 2.78 -0.30 -11.20
N ILE A 27 2.64 0.89 -10.63
CA ILE A 27 2.49 2.15 -11.38
C ILE A 27 3.77 2.97 -11.23
N SER A 28 4.57 3.03 -12.31
CA SER A 28 5.87 3.72 -12.34
C SER A 28 5.93 4.90 -13.32
N THR A 29 4.83 5.18 -14.03
CA THR A 29 4.68 6.32 -14.94
C THR A 29 3.26 6.87 -14.86
N THR A 30 3.04 8.12 -15.22
CA THR A 30 1.73 8.80 -15.22
C THR A 30 0.90 8.54 -16.49
N GLY A 31 1.12 7.41 -17.15
CA GLY A 31 0.49 7.02 -18.42
C GLY A 31 -0.91 6.39 -18.27
N LYS A 32 -1.26 5.52 -19.22
CA LYS A 32 -2.58 4.85 -19.28
C LYS A 32 -2.91 4.08 -17.99
N LYS A 33 -1.99 3.22 -17.51
CA LYS A 33 -2.18 2.43 -16.27
C LYS A 33 -2.44 3.30 -15.05
N TYR A 34 -1.77 4.45 -14.94
CA TYR A 34 -2.00 5.40 -13.85
C TYR A 34 -3.45 5.92 -13.90
N LYS A 35 -3.89 6.39 -15.07
CA LYS A 35 -5.26 6.92 -15.24
C LYS A 35 -6.33 5.86 -14.96
N GLU A 36 -6.10 4.63 -15.39
CA GLU A 36 -7.00 3.50 -15.14
C GLU A 36 -7.07 3.15 -13.65
N ALA A 37 -5.93 3.10 -12.96
CA ALA A 37 -5.87 2.87 -11.51
C ALA A 37 -6.63 3.96 -10.74
N ILE A 38 -6.39 5.24 -11.06
CA ILE A 38 -7.10 6.35 -10.42
C ILE A 38 -8.61 6.30 -10.69
N LYS A 39 -9.02 5.98 -11.92
CA LYS A 39 -10.44 5.82 -12.25
C LYS A 39 -11.08 4.71 -11.41
N HIS A 40 -10.47 3.53 -11.38
CA HIS A 40 -10.98 2.40 -10.62
C HIS A 40 -11.07 2.70 -9.12
N LEU A 41 -10.02 3.28 -8.52
CA LEU A 41 -10.00 3.64 -7.10
C LEU A 41 -11.08 4.68 -6.74
N ARG A 42 -11.37 5.64 -7.63
CA ARG A 42 -12.44 6.64 -7.41
C ARG A 42 -13.85 6.07 -7.42
N GLU A 43 -14.05 4.91 -8.06
CA GLU A 43 -15.34 4.23 -8.11
C GLU A 43 -15.60 3.38 -6.86
N GLN A 44 -14.60 3.20 -5.99
CA GLN A 44 -14.73 2.41 -4.76
C GLN A 44 -15.32 3.25 -3.62
N ILE A 45 -16.17 2.61 -2.80
CA ILE A 45 -16.71 3.23 -1.57
C ILE A 45 -15.62 3.33 -0.49
N PHE A 46 -14.78 2.30 -0.40
CA PHE A 46 -13.65 2.24 0.53
C PHE A 46 -12.38 1.86 -0.22
N ILE A 47 -11.26 2.41 0.23
CA ILE A 47 -9.94 2.04 -0.26
C ILE A 47 -9.01 1.76 0.93
N GLY A 48 -8.12 0.79 0.76
CA GLY A 48 -6.96 0.60 1.62
C GLY A 48 -5.87 1.62 1.29
N PHE A 49 -5.12 2.03 2.31
CA PHE A 49 -4.03 2.98 2.20
C PHE A 49 -2.83 2.50 3.01
N ASP A 50 -1.66 2.52 2.40
CA ASP A 50 -0.39 2.33 3.10
C ASP A 50 0.77 3.02 2.35
N THR A 51 1.90 3.23 3.03
CA THR A 51 3.09 3.83 2.42
C THR A 51 4.38 3.19 2.91
N GLU A 52 5.33 3.06 1.99
CA GLU A 52 6.68 2.58 2.32
C GLU A 52 7.76 3.62 2.03
N THR A 53 8.80 3.63 2.86
CA THR A 53 9.99 4.49 2.69
C THR A 53 11.21 3.63 2.37
N LYS A 54 12.18 4.20 1.65
CA LYS A 54 13.44 3.49 1.42
C LYS A 54 14.18 3.32 2.76
N PRO A 55 14.68 2.12 3.12
CA PRO A 55 15.43 1.93 4.35
C PRO A 55 16.79 2.66 4.28
N ASN A 56 17.24 3.20 5.42
CA ASN A 56 18.56 3.77 5.60
C ASN A 56 19.36 2.92 6.58
N PHE A 57 20.58 2.53 6.18
CA PHE A 57 21.46 1.65 6.98
C PHE A 57 22.65 2.40 7.61
N HIS A 58 22.67 3.73 7.52
CA HIS A 58 23.70 4.58 8.11
C HIS A 58 23.14 5.38 9.29
N ALA A 59 23.87 5.37 10.40
CA ALA A 59 23.53 6.16 11.58
C ALA A 59 23.43 7.65 11.24
N ASN A 60 22.52 8.37 11.90
CA ASN A 60 22.30 9.82 11.75
C ASN A 60 21.91 10.29 10.34
N THR A 61 21.38 9.40 9.49
CA THR A 61 20.82 9.80 8.18
C THR A 61 19.36 10.23 8.36
N PRO A 62 18.93 11.38 7.79
CA PRO A 62 17.52 11.79 7.78
C PRO A 62 16.61 10.71 7.19
N ARG A 63 15.37 10.64 7.67
CA ARG A 63 14.36 9.70 7.13
C ARG A 63 14.10 10.01 5.66
N ASN A 64 14.07 8.98 4.82
CA ASN A 64 13.74 9.15 3.40
C ASN A 64 12.29 9.58 3.23
N SER A 65 12.02 10.34 2.16
CA SER A 65 10.66 10.61 1.72
C SER A 65 9.95 9.31 1.29
N THR A 66 8.62 9.36 1.23
CA THR A 66 7.79 8.24 0.76
C THR A 66 8.29 7.77 -0.61
N ALA A 67 8.55 6.47 -0.69
CA ALA A 67 9.08 5.79 -1.86
C ALA A 67 7.97 5.09 -2.66
N LEU A 68 7.00 4.55 -1.94
CA LEU A 68 5.85 3.81 -2.46
C LEU A 68 4.58 4.26 -1.75
N LEU A 69 3.53 4.47 -2.54
CA LEU A 69 2.15 4.62 -2.06
C LEU A 69 1.36 3.38 -2.51
N GLN A 70 0.77 2.66 -1.57
CA GLN A 70 -0.14 1.55 -1.83
C GLN A 70 -1.57 2.01 -1.65
N LEU A 71 -2.39 1.82 -2.68
CA LEU A 71 -3.84 1.99 -2.59
C LEU A 71 -4.52 0.71 -3.06
N SER A 72 -5.54 0.23 -2.36
CA SER A 72 -6.23 -1.00 -2.73
C SER A 72 -7.75 -0.87 -2.68
N SER A 73 -8.42 -1.63 -3.54
CA SER A 73 -9.81 -2.05 -3.38
C SER A 73 -9.85 -3.45 -2.77
N GLU A 74 -11.03 -4.06 -2.69
CA GLU A 74 -11.16 -5.46 -2.30
C GLU A 74 -10.43 -6.42 -3.25
N THR A 75 -10.37 -6.08 -4.54
CA THR A 75 -9.89 -6.98 -5.60
C THR A 75 -8.60 -6.54 -6.28
N ASN A 76 -8.18 -5.28 -6.10
CA ASN A 76 -7.02 -4.71 -6.78
C ASN A 76 -6.13 -3.94 -5.80
N ALA A 77 -4.81 -4.07 -5.94
CA ALA A 77 -3.84 -3.24 -5.24
C ALA A 77 -2.94 -2.52 -6.25
N TYR A 78 -2.72 -1.23 -6.02
CA TYR A 78 -1.92 -0.37 -6.88
C TYR A 78 -0.71 0.15 -6.11
N LEU A 79 0.47 -0.16 -6.64
CA LEU A 79 1.76 0.20 -6.05
C LEU A 79 2.32 1.40 -6.83
N PHE A 80 2.01 2.61 -6.38
CA PHE A 80 2.48 3.86 -6.98
C PHE A 80 3.89 4.18 -6.51
N ARG A 81 4.87 4.08 -7.42
CA ARG A 81 6.26 4.41 -7.15
C ARG A 81 6.46 5.93 -7.16
N VAL A 82 6.02 6.61 -6.11
CA VAL A 82 6.05 8.07 -5.97
C VAL A 82 7.46 8.65 -6.14
N GLN A 83 8.51 7.91 -5.74
CA GLN A 83 9.90 8.30 -6.00
C GLN A 83 10.25 8.43 -7.50
N LYS A 84 9.46 7.81 -8.39
CA LYS A 84 9.64 7.84 -9.85
C LYS A 84 8.68 8.80 -10.53
N ILE A 85 7.40 8.79 -10.12
CA ILE A 85 6.34 9.57 -10.78
C ILE A 85 6.15 10.95 -10.17
N GLY A 86 6.79 11.23 -9.04
CA GLY A 86 6.55 12.42 -8.23
C GLY A 86 5.23 12.34 -7.46
N LEU A 87 5.00 13.35 -6.64
CA LEU A 87 3.67 13.62 -6.09
C LEU A 87 3.02 14.72 -6.95
N PRO A 88 1.71 14.63 -7.25
CA PRO A 88 1.00 15.70 -7.94
C PRO A 88 1.04 16.99 -7.10
N GLN A 89 1.09 18.14 -7.77
CA GLN A 89 0.89 19.44 -7.11
C GLN A 89 -0.59 19.60 -6.74
N GLU A 90 -0.84 20.25 -5.61
CA GLU A 90 -2.19 20.55 -5.08
C GLU A 90 -3.03 21.43 -6.03
#